data_AF-A0A0S4JHB2-F1
#
_entry.id   AF-A0A0S4JHB2-F1
#
_cell.length_a   1.000
_cell.length_b   1.000
_cell.length_c   1.000
_cell.angle_alpha   90.00
_cell.angle_beta   90.00
_cell.angle_gamma   90.00
#
_symmetry.space_group_name_H-M   'P 1'
#
loop_
_entity.id
_entity.type
_entity.pdbx_description
1 polymer ?
#
loop_
_entity_poly.entity_id
_entity_poly.type
_entity_poly.pdbx_seq_one_letter_code
_entity_poly.pdbx_strand_id
1 'polypeptide(L)'
;MRHFMYNCHVIRDSVAFPPIFYQWLNVRRAFADHFRVKPEHLIKMLRRLGLQFHGQHHSGIDDARNIARVAMSLIHKGHRLLHVSKIAYQTEGELESQRRASDLLMELGDDCDVGAARGHRAGGDKAKKNNGSSDKRPSKR
;
A
#
# COMPACT_ATOMS: atom_id res chain seq x y z
N MET A 1 5.65 8.09 6.75
CA MET A 1 5.40 8.76 5.45
C MET A 1 3.95 9.23 5.33
N ARG A 2 2.93 8.35 5.37
CA ARG A 2 1.50 8.75 5.38
C ARG A 2 1.17 9.82 6.43
N HIS A 3 1.63 9.62 7.67
CA HIS A 3 1.42 10.59 8.75
C HIS A 3 2.02 11.97 8.44
N PHE A 4 3.23 12.03 7.87
CA PHE A 4 3.86 13.30 7.52
C PHE A 4 3.11 14.02 6.38
N MET A 5 2.73 13.27 5.35
CA MET A 5 2.01 13.82 4.19
C MET A 5 0.63 14.35 4.60
N TYR A 6 -0.10 13.65 5.47
CA TYR A 6 -1.46 14.02 5.86
C TYR A 6 -1.49 14.99 7.04
N ASN A 7 -0.81 14.68 8.15
CA ASN A 7 -0.92 15.48 9.37
C ASN A 7 -0.09 16.76 9.31
N CYS A 8 1.06 16.78 8.64
CA CYS A 8 1.92 17.97 8.63
C CYS A 8 1.60 18.94 7.47
N HIS A 9 1.17 18.45 6.30
CA HIS A 9 0.89 19.34 5.16
C HIS A 9 -0.60 19.68 5.04
N VAL A 10 -1.47 18.67 5.07
CA VAL A 10 -2.90 18.88 4.84
C VAL A 10 -3.56 19.48 6.09
N ILE A 11 -3.34 18.88 7.26
CA ILE A 11 -4.02 19.32 8.49
C ILE A 11 -3.39 20.60 9.07
N ARG A 12 -2.07 20.68 9.16
CA ARG A 12 -1.39 21.83 9.80
C ARG A 12 -1.29 23.04 8.89
N ASP A 13 -0.89 22.85 7.63
CA ASP A 13 -0.57 23.95 6.71
C ASP A 13 -1.71 24.27 5.74
N SER A 14 -2.78 23.45 5.73
CA SER A 14 -3.91 23.56 4.79
C SER A 14 -3.49 23.57 3.32
N VAL A 15 -2.35 22.92 3.00
CA VAL A 15 -1.85 22.78 1.63
C VAL A 15 -2.06 21.35 1.16
N ALA A 16 -2.78 21.21 0.05
CA ALA A 16 -2.94 19.93 -0.62
C ALA A 16 -1.57 19.37 -1.02
N PHE A 17 -1.31 18.12 -0.65
CA PHE A 17 -0.05 17.48 -0.99
C PHE A 17 -0.05 17.08 -2.48
N PRO A 18 0.96 17.47 -3.28
CA PRO A 18 0.91 17.21 -4.71
C PRO A 18 0.83 15.71 -5.07
N PRO A 19 -0.03 15.33 -6.05
CA PRO A 19 -0.23 13.95 -6.53
C PRO A 19 1.06 13.16 -6.80
N ILE A 20 2.08 13.83 -7.32
CA ILE A 20 3.37 13.21 -7.70
C ILE A 20 4.06 12.52 -6.52
N PHE A 21 3.87 13.01 -5.29
CA PHE A 21 4.56 12.45 -4.12
C PHE A 21 3.89 11.20 -3.54
N TYR A 22 2.71 10.80 -4.05
CA TYR A 22 2.07 9.54 -3.67
C TYR A 22 2.64 8.34 -4.42
N GLN A 23 3.56 8.59 -5.35
CA GLN A 23 4.29 7.57 -6.09
C GLN A 23 5.79 7.78 -5.92
N TRP A 24 6.55 6.71 -5.76
CA TRP A 24 8.01 6.80 -5.62
C TRP A 24 8.73 5.52 -6.02
N LEU A 25 10.02 5.64 -6.33
CA LEU A 25 10.90 4.50 -6.58
C LEU A 25 11.47 3.98 -5.27
N ASN A 26 11.24 2.70 -4.98
CA ASN A 26 11.75 2.07 -3.77
C ASN A 26 13.11 1.40 -4.03
N VAL A 27 14.20 2.13 -3.76
CA VAL A 27 15.58 1.65 -3.96
C VAL A 27 15.87 0.39 -3.13
N ARG A 28 15.30 0.25 -1.92
CA ARG A 28 15.50 -0.96 -1.10
C ARG A 28 14.91 -2.20 -1.75
N ARG A 29 13.76 -2.04 -2.41
CA ARG A 29 13.12 -3.12 -3.17
C ARG A 29 13.91 -3.45 -4.43
N ALA A 30 14.31 -2.45 -5.20
CA ALA A 30 15.16 -2.66 -6.38
C ALA A 30 16.47 -3.38 -6.03
N PHE A 31 17.09 -3.00 -4.91
CA PHE A 31 18.27 -3.67 -4.38
C PHE A 31 18.00 -5.14 -4.04
N ALA A 32 16.93 -5.40 -3.29
CA ALA A 32 16.49 -6.76 -2.96
C ALA A 32 16.24 -7.61 -4.20
N ASP A 33 15.61 -7.04 -5.22
CA ASP A 33 15.28 -7.70 -6.47
C ASP A 33 16.55 -8.04 -7.28
N HIS A 34 17.53 -7.12 -7.33
CA HIS A 34 18.80 -7.33 -8.03
C HIS A 34 19.66 -8.42 -7.36
N PHE A 35 19.81 -8.37 -6.04
CA PHE A 35 20.66 -9.30 -5.29
C PHE A 35 19.94 -10.57 -4.81
N ARG A 36 18.63 -10.71 -5.08
CA ARG A 36 17.77 -11.80 -4.60
C ARG A 36 17.82 -11.98 -3.07
N VAL A 37 17.82 -10.86 -2.35
CA VAL A 37 17.85 -10.82 -0.88
C VAL A 37 16.60 -10.15 -0.32
N LYS A 38 16.39 -10.24 1.00
CA LYS A 38 15.35 -9.45 1.68
C LYS A 38 15.72 -7.95 1.68
N PRO A 39 14.76 -7.02 1.72
CA PRO A 39 15.04 -5.58 1.76
C PRO A 39 15.90 -5.17 2.97
N GLU A 40 17.13 -4.73 2.71
CA GLU A 40 18.08 -4.37 3.76
C GLU A 40 18.08 -2.86 4.08
N HIS A 41 18.74 -2.49 5.18
CA HIS A 41 18.98 -1.09 5.55
C HIS A 41 20.11 -0.47 4.72
N LEU A 42 20.12 0.85 4.61
CA LEU A 42 21.07 1.62 3.79
C LEU A 42 22.53 1.22 4.01
N ILE A 43 22.98 1.16 5.27
CA ILE A 43 24.35 0.76 5.64
C ILE A 43 24.72 -0.63 5.08
N LYS A 44 23.80 -1.60 5.15
CA LYS A 44 24.04 -2.95 4.64
C LYS A 44 24.09 -2.97 3.11
N MET A 45 23.21 -2.23 2.45
CA MET A 45 23.21 -2.08 0.99
C MET A 45 24.54 -1.48 0.49
N LEU A 46 25.01 -0.40 1.13
CA LEU A 46 26.29 0.22 0.83
C LEU A 46 27.45 -0.78 1.00
N ARG A 47 27.49 -1.48 2.15
CA ARG A 47 28.53 -2.49 2.42
C ARG A 47 28.57 -3.59 1.36
N ARG A 48 27.41 -4.11 0.95
CA ARG A 48 27.32 -5.13 -0.11
C ARG A 48 27.79 -4.62 -1.47
N LEU A 49 27.64 -3.32 -1.74
CA LEU A 49 28.13 -2.68 -2.94
C LEU A 49 29.61 -2.28 -2.85
N GLY A 50 30.29 -2.55 -1.73
CA GLY A 50 31.66 -2.08 -1.49
C GLY A 50 31.75 -0.57 -1.29
N LEU A 51 30.65 0.09 -0.93
CA LEU A 51 30.58 1.52 -0.68
C LEU A 51 30.64 1.84 0.82
N GLN A 52 31.30 2.94 1.15
CA GLN A 52 31.29 3.50 2.50
C GLN A 52 30.18 4.56 2.63
N PHE A 53 29.62 4.67 3.83
CA PHE A 53 28.67 5.73 4.15
C PHE A 53 29.40 7.08 4.19
N HIS A 54 28.85 8.10 3.51
CA HIS A 54 29.41 9.45 3.53
C HIS A 54 28.52 10.40 4.33
N GLY A 55 29.12 11.25 5.17
CA GLY A 55 28.40 12.27 5.93
C GLY A 55 27.95 11.79 7.32
N GLN A 56 26.94 12.47 7.88
CA GLN A 56 26.43 12.19 9.22
C GLN A 56 25.25 11.22 9.19
N HIS A 57 25.24 10.27 10.10
CA HIS A 57 24.09 9.39 10.27
C HIS A 57 22.86 10.21 10.66
N HIS A 58 21.71 9.88 10.07
CA HIS A 58 20.42 10.55 10.31
C HIS A 58 20.34 12.01 9.84
N SER A 59 21.32 12.48 9.07
CA SER A 59 21.23 13.70 8.27
C SER A 59 20.47 13.38 7.00
N GLY A 60 19.27 13.96 6.82
CA GLY A 60 18.41 13.66 5.68
C GLY A 60 19.07 13.90 4.32
N ILE A 61 19.94 14.91 4.22
CA ILE A 61 20.69 15.21 2.99
C ILE A 61 21.79 14.17 2.73
N ASP A 62 22.48 13.71 3.76
CA ASP A 62 23.53 12.69 3.62
C ASP A 62 22.93 11.32 3.32
N ASP A 63 21.81 10.98 3.97
CA ASP A 63 21.05 9.77 3.66
C ASP A 63 20.58 9.79 2.19
N ALA A 64 20.06 10.92 1.70
CA ALA A 64 19.64 11.07 0.31
C ALA A 64 20.81 10.85 -0.68
N ARG A 65 21.99 11.43 -0.41
CA ARG A 65 23.19 11.24 -1.24
C ARG A 65 23.62 9.78 -1.28
N ASN A 66 23.62 9.10 -0.14
CA ASN A 66 24.00 7.69 -0.07
C ASN A 66 22.98 6.78 -0.77
N ILE A 67 21.68 7.06 -0.66
CA ILE A 67 20.62 6.35 -1.40
C ILE A 67 20.83 6.53 -2.91
N ALA A 68 21.15 7.74 -3.37
CA ALA A 68 21.44 8.02 -4.77
C ALA A 68 22.65 7.20 -5.27
N ARG A 69 23.71 7.08 -4.48
CA ARG A 69 24.88 6.24 -4.81
C ARG A 69 24.52 4.76 -4.94
N VAL A 70 23.66 4.24 -4.07
CA VAL A 70 23.12 2.87 -4.19
C VAL A 70 22.34 2.72 -5.49
N ALA A 71 21.43 3.65 -5.79
CA ALA A 71 20.62 3.62 -7.01
C ALA A 71 21.49 3.68 -8.28
N MET A 72 22.48 4.57 -8.32
CA MET A 72 23.45 4.64 -9.41
C MET A 72 24.21 3.32 -9.57
N SER A 73 24.68 2.72 -8.47
CA SER A 73 25.43 1.46 -8.53
C SER A 73 24.59 0.31 -9.09
N LEU A 74 23.29 0.28 -8.79
CA LEU A 74 22.36 -0.69 -9.38
C LEU A 74 22.21 -0.47 -10.89
N ILE A 75 22.06 0.78 -11.33
CA ILE A 75 21.94 1.12 -12.76
C ILE A 75 23.22 0.72 -13.52
N HIS A 76 24.40 1.03 -12.97
CA HIS A 76 25.68 0.65 -13.58
C HIS A 76 25.86 -0.88 -13.68
N LYS A 77 25.22 -1.64 -12.78
CA LYS A 77 25.17 -3.11 -12.83
C LYS A 77 24.08 -3.66 -13.76
N GLY A 78 23.42 -2.80 -14.54
CA GLY A 78 22.38 -3.19 -15.50
C GLY A 78 20.98 -3.37 -14.91
N HIS A 79 20.74 -2.97 -13.66
CA HIS A 79 19.41 -3.06 -13.06
C HIS A 79 18.53 -1.87 -13.42
N ARG A 80 17.27 -2.12 -13.78
CA ARG A 80 16.29 -1.09 -14.15
C ARG A 80 15.39 -0.75 -12.96
N LEU A 81 15.36 0.52 -12.55
CA LEU A 81 14.51 1.02 -11.46
C LEU A 81 13.08 1.31 -11.94
N LEU A 82 12.34 0.26 -12.32
CA LEU A 82 10.98 0.42 -12.89
C LEU A 82 9.86 0.31 -11.87
N HIS A 83 10.15 -0.25 -10.69
CA HIS A 83 9.10 -0.52 -9.72
C HIS A 83 8.68 0.76 -8.99
N VAL A 84 7.53 1.30 -9.39
CA VAL A 84 6.89 2.44 -8.75
C VAL A 84 5.99 1.94 -7.61
N SER A 85 6.34 2.32 -6.39
CA SER A 85 5.48 2.15 -5.21
C SER A 85 4.46 3.27 -5.17
N LYS A 86 3.22 2.97 -4.77
CA LYS A 86 2.14 3.94 -4.66
C LYS A 86 1.42 3.82 -3.31
N ILE A 87 0.97 4.94 -2.77
CA ILE A 87 -0.02 4.99 -1.68
C ILE A 87 -1.34 5.45 -2.27
N ALA A 88 -2.42 4.74 -1.93
CA ALA A 88 -3.77 5.24 -2.20
C ALA A 88 -4.03 6.49 -1.35
N TYR A 89 -4.50 7.54 -2.01
CA TYR A 89 -4.98 8.76 -1.39
C TYR A 89 -6.25 9.16 -2.15
N GLN A 90 -7.22 9.67 -1.41
CA GLN A 90 -8.44 10.20 -2.00
C GLN A 90 -8.20 11.68 -2.23
N THR A 91 -8.26 12.14 -3.47
CA THR A 91 -8.40 13.58 -3.72
C THR A 91 -9.84 13.99 -3.42
N GLU A 92 -10.06 15.23 -2.96
CA GLU A 92 -11.42 15.76 -2.81
C GLU A 92 -12.18 15.69 -4.14
N GLY A 93 -11.49 15.93 -5.27
CA GLY A 93 -12.05 15.79 -6.62
C GLY A 93 -12.49 14.37 -6.97
N GLU A 94 -11.75 13.33 -6.59
CA GLU A 94 -12.16 11.93 -6.81
C GLU A 94 -13.33 11.52 -5.89
N LEU A 95 -13.36 11.99 -4.64
CA LEU A 95 -14.48 11.79 -3.73
C LEU A 95 -15.75 12.47 -4.24
N GLU A 96 -15.65 13.71 -4.73
CA GLU A 96 -16.77 14.41 -5.37
C GLU A 96 -17.21 13.70 -6.64
N SER A 97 -16.27 13.24 -7.48
CA SER A 97 -16.59 12.51 -8.71
C SER A 97 -17.24 11.17 -8.41
N GLN A 98 -16.80 10.45 -7.37
CA GLN A 98 -17.43 9.21 -6.90
C GLN A 98 -18.82 9.47 -6.30
N ARG A 99 -19.01 10.56 -5.54
CA ARG A 99 -20.33 10.97 -5.05
C ARG A 99 -21.25 11.29 -6.22
N ARG A 100 -20.84 12.17 -7.13
CA ARG A 100 -21.63 12.51 -8.34
C ARG A 100 -21.95 11.29 -9.19
N ALA A 101 -21.00 10.37 -9.38
CA ALA A 101 -21.25 9.13 -10.11
C ALA A 101 -22.21 8.19 -9.36
N SER A 102 -22.13 8.15 -8.03
CA SER A 102 -23.06 7.40 -7.18
C SER A 102 -24.46 8.01 -7.20
N ASP A 103 -24.57 9.33 -7.14
CA ASP A 103 -25.82 10.09 -7.19
C ASP A 103 -26.49 9.87 -8.55
N LEU A 104 -25.73 9.98 -9.65
CA LEU A 104 -26.23 9.69 -11.01
C LEU A 104 -26.69 8.23 -11.17
N LEU A 105 -25.97 7.27 -10.58
CA LEU A 105 -26.36 5.85 -10.60
C LEU A 105 -27.66 5.61 -9.83
N MET A 106 -27.88 6.37 -8.75
CA MET A 106 -29.10 6.33 -7.96
C MET A 106 -30.27 6.97 -8.71
N GLU A 107 -30.02 8.07 -9.44
CA GLU A 107 -31.01 8.72 -10.33
C GLU A 107 -31.41 7.86 -11.53
N LEU A 108 -30.48 7.04 -12.06
CA LEU A 108 -30.75 6.08 -13.13
C LEU A 108 -31.35 4.75 -12.62
N GLY A 109 -31.51 4.61 -11.29
CA GLY A 109 -31.96 3.39 -10.62
C GLY A 109 -33.47 3.29 -10.38
N ASP A 110 -34.24 4.35 -10.63
CA ASP A 110 -35.69 4.40 -10.39
C ASP A 110 -36.48 4.37 -11.71
N ASP A 111 -36.51 3.21 -12.36
CA ASP A 111 -37.54 2.85 -13.35
C ASP A 111 -37.82 1.34 -13.29
N CYS A 112 -38.19 0.83 -12.11
CA CYS A 112 -38.88 -0.46 -12.01
C CYS A 112 -39.83 -0.51 -10.79
N ASP A 113 -41.07 -0.08 -11.00
CA ASP A 113 -42.24 -0.24 -10.11
C ASP A 113 -43.42 -0.65 -11.03
N VAL A 114 -44.27 -1.68 -10.85
CA VAL A 114 -44.49 -2.78 -9.90
C VAL A 114 -45.08 -3.94 -10.73
N GLY A 115 -44.76 -5.18 -10.41
CA GLY A 115 -45.53 -6.35 -10.83
C GLY A 115 -45.73 -7.34 -9.69
N ALA A 116 -46.60 -7.01 -8.74
CA ALA A 116 -46.93 -7.85 -7.60
C ALA A 116 -47.62 -9.16 -8.06
N ALA A 117 -46.98 -10.30 -7.82
CA ALA A 117 -47.65 -11.61 -7.91
C ALA A 117 -47.09 -12.62 -6.88
N ARG A 118 -47.77 -12.67 -5.73
CA ARG A 118 -48.17 -13.84 -4.94
C ARG A 118 -47.29 -15.11 -4.96
N GLY A 119 -46.65 -15.35 -3.81
CA GLY A 119 -46.85 -16.55 -2.96
C GLY A 119 -46.38 -17.92 -3.45
N HIS A 120 -45.43 -18.53 -2.72
CA HIS A 120 -45.54 -19.93 -2.30
C HIS A 120 -44.65 -20.23 -1.07
N ARG A 121 -45.28 -20.79 -0.03
CA ARG A 121 -44.63 -21.48 1.09
C ARG A 121 -44.34 -22.93 0.69
N ALA A 122 -43.13 -23.41 0.94
CA ALA A 122 -42.73 -24.80 1.21
C ALA A 122 -41.31 -24.70 1.84
N GLY A 123 -40.97 -25.21 3.02
CA GLY A 123 -41.27 -26.53 3.58
C GLY A 123 -40.06 -27.44 3.33
N GLY A 124 -39.23 -27.74 4.36
CA GLY A 124 -38.15 -28.73 4.23
C GLY A 124 -37.06 -28.70 5.30
N ASP A 125 -37.25 -29.48 6.36
CA ASP A 125 -36.27 -29.95 7.35
C ASP A 125 -34.91 -30.40 6.77
N LYS A 126 -33.82 -30.15 7.51
CA LYS A 126 -32.85 -31.22 7.90
C LYS A 126 -32.13 -30.89 9.21
N ALA A 127 -32.16 -31.89 10.09
CA ALA A 127 -31.59 -31.92 11.42
C ALA A 127 -30.10 -32.35 11.46
N LYS A 128 -29.47 -32.00 12.59
CA LYS A 128 -28.38 -32.68 13.35
C LYS A 128 -27.04 -32.98 12.66
N LYS A 129 -25.94 -32.48 13.29
CA LYS A 129 -25.11 -33.27 14.22
C LYS A 129 -24.04 -32.44 14.94
N ASN A 130 -23.95 -32.66 16.24
CA ASN A 130 -22.81 -32.32 17.11
C ASN A 130 -21.56 -33.11 16.70
N ASN A 131 -20.38 -32.55 16.99
CA ASN A 131 -19.42 -33.18 17.90
C ASN A 131 -18.29 -32.21 18.28
N GLY A 132 -18.02 -32.09 19.57
CA GLY A 132 -16.78 -31.53 20.08
C GLY A 132 -15.64 -32.55 19.99
N SER A 133 -14.41 -32.07 20.02
CA SER A 133 -13.32 -32.70 20.78
C SER A 133 -12.15 -31.73 20.92
N SER A 134 -11.70 -31.63 22.16
CA SER A 134 -10.44 -31.08 22.64
C SER A 134 -9.22 -31.63 21.91
N ASP A 135 -8.19 -30.81 21.69
CA ASP A 135 -6.83 -31.34 21.69
C ASP A 135 -5.78 -30.36 22.25
N LYS A 136 -4.85 -30.96 23.00
CA LYS A 136 -3.91 -30.36 23.94
C LYS A 136 -2.68 -29.81 23.22
N ARG A 137 -2.24 -28.60 23.59
CA ARG A 137 -0.88 -28.12 23.26
C ARG A 137 0.15 -28.82 24.16
N PRO A 138 1.24 -29.40 23.62
CA PRO A 138 2.33 -29.88 24.45
C PRO A 138 3.30 -28.75 24.83
N SER A 139 3.70 -28.82 26.10
CA SER A 139 4.88 -28.17 26.69
C SER A 139 6.15 -28.45 25.88
N LYS A 140 6.93 -27.40 25.62
CA LYS A 140 8.36 -27.53 25.27
C LYS A 140 9.17 -26.87 26.38
N ARG A 141 10.08 -27.70 26.89
CA ARG A 141 11.23 -27.39 27.74
C ARG A 141 12.13 -26.34 27.12
#